data_AF-A0A0G4B2E9-F1
#
_entry.id   AF-A0A0G4B2E9-F1
#
_cell.length_a   1.000
_cell.length_b   1.000
_cell.length_c   1.000
_cell.angle_alpha   90.00
_cell.angle_beta   90.00
_cell.angle_gamma   90.00
#
_symmetry.space_group_name_H-M   'P 1'
#
loop_
_entity.id
_entity.type
_entity.pdbx_description
1 polymer ?
#
loop_
_entity_poly.entity_id
_entity_poly.type
_entity_poly.pdbx_seq_one_letter_code
_entity_poly.pdbx_strand_id
1 'polypeptide(L)'
;MILYGKPVAEKIYETMQKEMEGLKDRPFLAIVLVGENPASLAYVKLKEKIAEKLNIGFKLYHLPEFSSQESVEKIISELNENKYVNGIVVQLPLPEGMETEKIIGLINPKKDTDGFAYQGIGEFPAPTAQAILDILNFYKIDLEGKKFVIIGHGRLVGQPLERLLLKRHITASICDSKTTNLKEKTLLADILISATGVPGLIQPDMVKPDAIVIDAGTAEVGGKMVGDISPEVYEKVASFTPNPGGVGPVTVAELFKNLVDASNEK
;
A
#
# COMPACT_ATOMS: atom_id res chain seq x y z
N MET A 1 -17.60 12.04 -8.14
CA MET A 1 -17.88 10.65 -7.73
C MET A 1 -16.90 10.23 -6.66
N ILE A 2 -17.39 9.64 -5.56
CA ILE A 2 -16.51 9.17 -4.49
C ILE A 2 -16.04 7.74 -4.81
N LEU A 3 -14.73 7.53 -4.82
CA LEU A 3 -14.06 6.27 -5.11
C LEU A 3 -13.80 5.54 -3.79
N TYR A 4 -14.83 4.88 -3.26
CA TYR A 4 -14.72 4.11 -2.03
C TYR A 4 -13.90 2.83 -2.24
N GLY A 5 -12.94 2.57 -1.36
CA GLY A 5 -12.12 1.36 -1.44
C GLY A 5 -12.81 0.11 -0.92
N LYS A 6 -13.73 0.26 0.05
CA LYS A 6 -14.45 -0.89 0.64
C LYS A 6 -15.08 -1.84 -0.39
N PRO A 7 -15.87 -1.38 -1.38
CA PRO A 7 -16.44 -2.29 -2.39
C PRO A 7 -15.37 -2.98 -3.25
N VAL A 8 -14.25 -2.31 -3.51
CA VAL A 8 -13.11 -2.87 -4.26
C VAL A 8 -12.44 -3.98 -3.44
N ALA A 9 -12.16 -3.71 -2.17
CA ALA A 9 -11.57 -4.67 -1.23
C ALA A 9 -12.47 -5.89 -1.03
N GLU A 10 -13.78 -5.70 -0.86
CA GLU A 10 -14.75 -6.78 -0.76
C GLU A 10 -14.73 -7.67 -2.02
N LYS A 11 -14.60 -7.07 -3.21
CA LYS A 11 -14.50 -7.84 -4.44
C LYS A 11 -13.22 -8.68 -4.55
N ILE A 12 -12.10 -8.14 -4.09
CA ILE A 12 -10.83 -8.85 -4.01
C ILE A 12 -10.96 -10.03 -3.03
N TYR A 13 -11.50 -9.80 -1.84
CA TYR A 13 -11.74 -10.86 -0.85
C TYR A 13 -12.65 -11.98 -1.34
N GLU A 14 -13.75 -11.67 -2.02
CA GLU A 14 -14.63 -12.68 -2.63
C GLU A 14 -13.88 -13.57 -3.64
N THR A 15 -12.98 -12.97 -4.41
CA THR A 15 -12.20 -13.68 -5.43
C THR A 15 -11.21 -14.62 -4.77
N MET A 16 -10.43 -14.09 -3.81
CA MET A 16 -9.47 -14.88 -3.03
C MET A 16 -10.12 -16.03 -2.27
N GLN A 17 -11.31 -15.83 -1.69
CA GLN A 17 -12.01 -16.90 -0.96
C GLN A 17 -12.27 -18.11 -1.86
N LYS A 18 -12.63 -17.89 -3.13
CA LYS A 18 -12.83 -18.96 -4.11
C LYS A 18 -11.51 -19.62 -4.49
N GLU A 19 -10.45 -18.84 -4.68
CA GLU A 19 -9.11 -19.38 -4.98
C GLU A 19 -8.61 -20.27 -3.84
N MET A 20 -8.85 -19.86 -2.59
CA MET A 20 -8.47 -20.64 -1.41
C MET A 20 -9.26 -21.95 -1.26
N GLU A 21 -10.42 -22.14 -1.90
CA GLU A 21 -11.13 -23.43 -1.87
C GLU A 21 -10.31 -24.54 -2.56
N GLY A 22 -9.45 -24.19 -3.52
CA GLY A 22 -8.56 -25.12 -4.21
C GLY A 22 -7.26 -25.42 -3.48
N LEU A 23 -6.94 -24.69 -2.40
CA LEU A 23 -5.69 -24.85 -1.68
C LEU A 23 -5.74 -26.05 -0.73
N LYS A 24 -4.68 -26.86 -0.77
CA LYS A 24 -4.49 -27.98 0.16
C LYS A 24 -4.31 -27.52 1.61
N ASP A 25 -3.52 -26.47 1.79
CA ASP A 25 -3.20 -25.87 3.08
C ASP A 25 -3.63 -24.40 3.08
N ARG A 26 -4.15 -23.91 4.21
CA ARG A 26 -4.54 -22.50 4.32
C ARG A 26 -3.30 -21.61 4.31
N PRO A 27 -3.33 -20.46 3.59
CA PRO A 27 -2.24 -19.49 3.63
C PRO A 27 -1.94 -19.03 5.06
N PHE A 28 -0.68 -18.72 5.33
CA PHE A 28 -0.24 -18.22 6.63
C PHE A 28 0.62 -16.96 6.50
N LEU A 29 0.18 -15.89 7.16
CA LEU A 29 0.88 -14.61 7.25
C LEU A 29 1.58 -14.45 8.61
N ALA A 30 2.87 -14.18 8.58
CA ALA A 30 3.63 -13.74 9.74
C ALA A 30 3.92 -12.24 9.64
N ILE A 31 3.63 -11.48 10.68
CA ILE A 31 3.96 -10.06 10.77
C ILE A 31 5.00 -9.86 11.86
N VAL A 32 6.06 -9.11 11.55
CA VAL A 32 7.05 -8.62 12.51
C VAL A 32 6.79 -7.15 12.76
N LEU A 33 6.48 -6.79 14.02
CA LEU A 33 6.25 -5.42 14.46
C LEU A 33 7.27 -5.08 15.55
N VAL A 34 7.90 -3.91 15.47
CA VAL A 34 8.83 -3.43 16.48
C VAL A 34 8.35 -2.10 17.06
N GLY A 35 8.19 -2.04 18.38
CA GLY A 35 7.73 -0.84 19.09
C GLY A 35 6.21 -0.69 19.16
N GLU A 36 5.77 0.51 19.55
CA GLU A 36 4.38 0.81 19.94
C GLU A 36 3.73 1.92 19.10
N ASN A 37 4.22 2.12 17.87
CA ASN A 37 3.67 3.15 16.98
C ASN A 37 2.14 2.93 16.78
N PRO A 38 1.27 3.89 17.18
CA PRO A 38 -0.18 3.68 17.18
C PRO A 38 -0.76 3.36 15.80
N ALA A 39 -0.28 4.03 14.75
CA ALA A 39 -0.70 3.77 13.37
C ALA A 39 -0.33 2.35 12.93
N SER A 40 0.89 1.90 13.23
CA SER A 40 1.36 0.54 12.93
C SER A 40 0.51 -0.52 13.65
N LEU A 41 0.23 -0.31 14.94
CA LEU A 41 -0.63 -1.20 15.73
C LEU A 41 -2.06 -1.28 15.15
N ALA A 42 -2.62 -0.15 14.72
CA ALA A 42 -3.95 -0.12 14.11
C ALA A 42 -3.98 -0.91 12.79
N TYR A 43 -2.95 -0.75 11.94
CA TYR A 43 -2.83 -1.52 10.69
C TYR A 43 -2.64 -3.02 10.94
N VAL A 44 -1.83 -3.41 11.91
CA VAL A 44 -1.63 -4.83 12.26
C VAL A 44 -2.91 -5.46 12.79
N LYS A 45 -3.63 -4.78 13.68
CA LYS A 45 -4.95 -5.24 14.16
C LYS A 45 -5.96 -5.39 13.03
N LEU A 46 -5.94 -4.47 12.05
CA LEU A 46 -6.78 -4.60 10.86
C LEU A 46 -6.39 -5.83 10.04
N LYS A 47 -5.10 -6.07 9.80
CA LYS A 47 -4.61 -7.27 9.09
C LYS A 47 -5.03 -8.55 9.83
N GLU A 48 -4.84 -8.63 11.15
CA GLU A 48 -5.27 -9.76 11.98
C GLU A 48 -6.78 -10.06 11.83
N LYS A 49 -7.62 -9.02 11.94
CA LYS A 49 -9.08 -9.16 11.77
C LYS A 49 -9.47 -9.65 10.38
N ILE A 50 -8.79 -9.19 9.34
CA ILE A 50 -9.04 -9.65 7.97
C ILE A 50 -8.58 -11.09 7.79
N ALA A 51 -7.42 -11.47 8.34
CA ALA A 51 -6.95 -12.85 8.31
C ALA A 51 -7.97 -13.79 8.97
N GLU A 52 -8.48 -13.43 10.14
CA GLU A 52 -9.53 -14.18 10.83
C GLU A 52 -10.80 -14.30 9.97
N LYS A 53 -11.28 -13.17 9.41
CA LYS A 53 -12.47 -13.16 8.53
C LYS A 53 -12.30 -14.07 7.31
N LEU A 54 -11.10 -14.17 6.76
CA LEU A 54 -10.79 -14.96 5.58
C LEU A 54 -10.35 -16.40 5.89
N ASN A 55 -10.31 -16.78 7.18
CA ASN A 55 -9.79 -18.07 7.64
C ASN A 55 -8.34 -18.32 7.19
N ILE A 56 -7.51 -17.29 7.26
CA ILE A 56 -6.09 -17.28 6.96
C ILE A 56 -5.30 -17.41 8.27
N GLY A 57 -4.26 -18.23 8.28
CA GLY A 57 -3.37 -18.35 9.42
C GLY A 57 -2.61 -17.04 9.66
N PHE A 58 -2.51 -16.61 10.92
CA PHE A 58 -1.89 -15.35 11.27
C PHE A 58 -1.02 -15.50 12.52
N LYS A 59 0.14 -14.85 12.51
CA LYS A 59 0.95 -14.70 13.71
C LYS A 59 1.66 -13.35 13.74
N LEU A 60 1.46 -12.63 14.84
CA LEU A 60 2.21 -11.42 15.16
C LEU A 60 3.43 -11.76 16.01
N TYR A 61 4.60 -11.32 15.54
CA TYR A 61 5.85 -11.24 16.28
C TYR A 61 6.03 -9.79 16.70
N HIS A 62 5.56 -9.45 17.90
CA HIS A 62 5.64 -8.09 18.45
C HIS A 62 6.87 -7.97 19.36
N LEU A 63 7.84 -7.17 18.92
CA LEU A 63 9.07 -6.89 19.63
C LEU A 63 9.02 -5.51 20.29
N PRO A 64 9.60 -5.34 21.50
CA PRO A 64 9.77 -4.02 22.10
C PRO A 64 10.63 -3.08 21.24
N GLU A 65 10.43 -1.77 21.39
CA GLU A 65 11.15 -0.73 20.62
C GLU A 65 12.68 -0.79 20.79
N PHE A 66 13.16 -1.25 21.96
CA PHE A 66 14.59 -1.40 22.27
C PHE A 66 15.22 -2.69 21.73
N SER A 67 14.48 -3.49 20.95
CA SER A 67 15.01 -4.73 20.38
C SER A 67 16.13 -4.47 19.39
N SER A 68 17.13 -5.36 19.35
CA SER A 68 18.22 -5.23 18.39
C SER A 68 17.75 -5.57 16.97
N GLN A 69 18.39 -4.95 15.97
CA GLN A 69 18.20 -5.33 14.57
C GLN A 69 18.46 -6.82 14.35
N GLU A 70 19.51 -7.39 14.95
CA GLU A 70 19.83 -8.83 14.88
C GLU A 70 18.66 -9.71 15.34
N SER A 71 17.88 -9.29 16.34
CA SER A 71 16.70 -10.02 16.79
C SER A 71 15.61 -10.07 15.71
N VAL A 72 15.42 -8.97 14.98
CA VAL A 72 14.47 -8.88 13.86
C VAL A 72 14.97 -9.73 12.70
N GLU A 73 16.25 -9.61 12.33
CA GLU A 73 16.89 -10.38 11.25
C GLU A 73 16.75 -11.89 11.52
N LYS A 74 16.99 -12.34 12.76
CA LYS A 74 16.85 -13.75 13.16
C LYS A 74 15.42 -14.28 12.96
N ILE A 75 14.41 -13.51 13.38
CA ILE A 75 12.99 -13.90 13.20
C ILE A 75 12.68 -14.03 11.71
N ILE A 76 13.13 -13.10 10.88
CA ILE A 76 12.91 -13.15 9.42
C ILE A 76 13.57 -14.41 8.83
N SER A 77 14.80 -14.73 9.23
CA SER A 77 15.48 -15.96 8.79
C SER A 77 14.71 -17.23 9.17
N GLU A 78 14.20 -17.32 10.41
CA GLU A 78 13.38 -18.46 10.84
C GLU A 78 12.07 -18.57 10.05
N LEU A 79 11.42 -17.44 9.74
CA LEU A 79 10.20 -17.40 8.94
C LEU A 79 10.44 -17.78 7.47
N ASN A 80 11.59 -17.40 6.91
CA ASN A 80 12.00 -17.78 5.56
C ASN A 80 12.15 -19.29 5.40
N GLU A 81 12.73 -19.99 6.38
CA GLU A 81 12.89 -21.44 6.36
C GLU A 81 11.61 -22.22 6.71
N ASN A 82 10.63 -21.55 7.34
CA ASN A 82 9.39 -22.22 7.73
C ASN A 82 8.47 -22.49 6.53
N LYS A 83 8.34 -23.76 6.15
CA LYS A 83 7.46 -24.21 5.04
C LYS A 83 5.98 -23.92 5.25
N TYR A 84 5.52 -23.71 6.49
CA TYR A 84 4.13 -23.38 6.80
C TYR A 84 3.84 -21.88 6.73
N VAL A 85 4.86 -21.02 6.61
CA VAL A 85 4.69 -19.58 6.38
C VAL A 85 4.68 -19.34 4.87
N ASN A 86 3.69 -18.56 4.41
CA ASN A 86 3.55 -18.18 3.00
C ASN A 86 3.90 -16.71 2.79
N GLY A 87 3.61 -15.85 3.77
CA GLY A 87 3.91 -14.42 3.68
C GLY A 87 4.57 -13.90 4.95
N ILE A 88 5.48 -12.95 4.77
CA ILE A 88 6.21 -12.25 5.81
C ILE A 88 6.03 -10.76 5.55
N VAL A 89 5.64 -10.03 6.59
CA VAL A 89 5.53 -8.58 6.58
C VAL A 89 6.37 -8.03 7.71
N VAL A 90 7.25 -7.08 7.40
CA VAL A 90 7.87 -6.22 8.42
C VAL A 90 7.08 -4.93 8.46
N GLN A 91 6.36 -4.69 9.55
CA GLN A 91 5.52 -3.52 9.68
C GLN A 91 6.40 -2.28 9.87
N LEU A 92 6.23 -1.31 8.98
CA LEU A 92 6.93 -0.03 8.98
C LEU A 92 6.10 1.08 9.64
N PRO A 93 6.75 2.15 10.16
CA PRO A 93 8.20 2.35 10.22
C PRO A 93 8.87 1.50 11.31
N LEU A 94 10.13 1.11 11.08
CA LEU A 94 10.98 0.54 12.13
C LEU A 94 11.54 1.65 13.03
N PRO A 95 11.93 1.33 14.28
CA PRO A 95 12.58 2.29 15.17
C PRO A 95 13.84 2.93 14.56
N GLU A 96 14.16 4.14 15.04
CA GLU A 96 15.35 4.86 14.61
C GLU A 96 16.63 4.04 14.89
N GLY A 97 17.58 4.05 13.95
CA GLY A 97 18.82 3.29 14.03
C GLY A 97 18.77 1.89 13.41
N MET A 98 17.59 1.38 13.04
CA MET A 98 17.50 0.14 12.25
C MET A 98 17.66 0.39 10.75
N GLU A 99 18.44 -0.46 10.09
CA GLU A 99 18.65 -0.43 8.65
C GLU A 99 17.46 -1.07 7.91
N THR A 100 16.41 -0.28 7.67
CA THR A 100 15.16 -0.77 7.05
C THR A 100 15.40 -1.54 5.75
N GLU A 101 16.27 -1.04 4.87
CA GLU A 101 16.58 -1.71 3.58
C GLU A 101 17.22 -3.08 3.77
N LYS A 102 18.10 -3.21 4.77
CA LYS A 102 18.77 -4.47 5.06
C LYS A 102 17.77 -5.48 5.62
N ILE A 103 16.93 -5.06 6.57
CA ILE A 103 15.96 -5.92 7.23
C ILE A 103 14.93 -6.49 6.24
N ILE A 104 14.27 -5.64 5.47
CA ILE A 104 13.28 -6.11 4.48
C ILE A 104 13.94 -6.89 3.33
N GLY A 105 15.20 -6.58 3.00
CA GLY A 105 15.97 -7.29 1.97
C GLY A 105 16.30 -8.73 2.35
N LEU A 106 16.15 -9.10 3.62
CA LEU A 106 16.26 -10.48 4.08
C LEU A 106 15.02 -11.32 3.79
N ILE A 107 13.86 -10.71 3.53
CA ILE A 107 12.63 -11.46 3.26
C ILE A 107 12.79 -12.21 1.94
N ASN A 108 12.51 -13.51 1.94
CA ASN A 108 12.51 -14.30 0.72
C ASN A 108 11.48 -13.69 -0.27
N PRO A 109 11.85 -13.37 -1.52
CA PRO A 109 10.93 -12.75 -2.48
C PRO A 109 9.60 -13.51 -2.66
N LYS A 110 9.63 -14.85 -2.56
CA LYS A 110 8.43 -15.72 -2.61
C LYS A 110 7.49 -15.58 -1.42
N LYS A 111 7.93 -14.89 -0.37
CA LYS A 111 7.18 -14.64 0.87
C LYS A 111 6.98 -13.15 1.12
N ASP A 112 7.45 -12.26 0.25
CA ASP A 112 7.36 -10.82 0.42
C ASP A 112 6.01 -10.28 -0.07
N THR A 113 4.97 -10.48 0.74
CA THR A 113 3.59 -10.09 0.37
C THR A 113 3.38 -8.58 0.32
N ASP A 114 4.31 -7.79 0.88
CA ASP A 114 4.31 -6.33 0.79
C ASP A 114 5.08 -5.82 -0.45
N GLY A 115 5.83 -6.69 -1.14
CA GLY A 115 6.56 -6.34 -2.37
C GLY A 115 7.65 -5.28 -2.16
N PHE A 116 8.24 -5.22 -0.95
CA PHE A 116 9.23 -4.21 -0.57
C PHE A 116 10.68 -4.67 -0.65
N ALA A 117 10.94 -5.97 -0.84
CA ALA A 117 12.27 -6.50 -1.07
C ALA A 117 12.92 -5.81 -2.29
N TYR A 118 14.15 -5.34 -2.06
CA TYR A 118 14.86 -4.38 -2.91
C TYR A 118 15.02 -4.87 -4.38
N GLN A 119 15.15 -3.91 -5.31
CA GLN A 119 15.53 -4.07 -6.73
C GLN A 119 14.48 -4.50 -7.76
N GLY A 120 13.17 -4.43 -7.48
CA GLY A 120 12.19 -4.80 -8.51
C GLY A 120 12.28 -6.28 -8.93
N ILE A 121 12.90 -7.08 -8.06
CA ILE A 121 12.93 -8.55 -8.07
C ILE A 121 11.78 -9.10 -7.21
N GLY A 122 11.01 -8.22 -6.54
CA GLY A 122 9.80 -8.61 -5.83
C GLY A 122 8.84 -9.32 -6.76
N GLU A 123 8.49 -10.56 -6.41
CA GLU A 123 7.55 -11.42 -7.14
C GLU A 123 6.15 -10.80 -7.13
N PHE A 124 5.83 -10.08 -6.04
CA PHE A 124 4.53 -9.46 -5.81
C PHE A 124 4.57 -7.93 -5.96
N PRO A 125 3.49 -7.30 -6.48
CA PRO A 125 3.40 -5.85 -6.56
C PRO A 125 3.19 -5.23 -5.17
N ALA A 126 3.73 -4.02 -4.97
CA ALA A 126 3.49 -3.24 -3.76
C ALA A 126 1.98 -2.99 -3.58
N PRO A 127 1.37 -3.40 -2.45
CA PRO A 127 -0.09 -3.42 -2.30
C PRO A 127 -0.76 -2.07 -2.52
N THR A 128 -0.19 -0.97 -2.01
CA THR A 128 -0.78 0.37 -2.19
C THR A 128 -0.74 0.85 -3.64
N ALA A 129 0.35 0.56 -4.36
CA ALA A 129 0.46 0.93 -5.77
C ALA A 129 -0.53 0.15 -6.62
N GLN A 130 -0.68 -1.15 -6.35
CA GLN A 130 -1.65 -2.00 -7.04
C GLN A 130 -3.09 -1.61 -6.68
N ALA A 131 -3.37 -1.30 -5.42
CA ALA A 131 -4.66 -0.83 -4.93
C ALA A 131 -5.17 0.42 -5.67
N ILE A 132 -4.30 1.39 -5.94
CA ILE A 132 -4.64 2.59 -6.71
C ILE A 132 -5.15 2.21 -8.10
N LEU A 133 -4.47 1.28 -8.77
CA LEU A 133 -4.86 0.83 -10.11
C LEU A 133 -6.14 0.01 -10.08
N ASP A 134 -6.33 -0.83 -9.07
CA ASP A 134 -7.55 -1.64 -8.94
C ASP A 134 -8.78 -0.79 -8.58
N ILE A 135 -8.61 0.30 -7.82
CA ILE A 135 -9.66 1.30 -7.64
C ILE A 135 -10.04 1.92 -8.98
N LEU A 136 -9.05 2.40 -9.76
CA LEU A 136 -9.32 3.02 -11.06
C LEU A 136 -10.03 2.04 -12.01
N ASN A 137 -9.58 0.78 -12.06
CA ASN A 137 -10.16 -0.27 -12.89
C ASN A 137 -11.58 -0.64 -12.44
N PHE A 138 -11.82 -0.81 -11.14
CA PHE A 138 -13.12 -1.16 -10.58
C PHE A 138 -14.18 -0.11 -10.92
N TYR A 139 -13.80 1.17 -10.83
CA TYR A 139 -14.66 2.29 -11.19
C TYR A 139 -14.67 2.60 -12.70
N LYS A 140 -14.04 1.74 -13.52
CA LYS A 140 -14.00 1.84 -14.98
C LYS A 140 -13.48 3.19 -15.48
N ILE A 141 -12.49 3.73 -14.77
CA ILE A 141 -11.79 4.93 -15.20
C ILE A 141 -10.91 4.57 -16.40
N ASP A 142 -11.17 5.22 -17.53
CA ASP A 142 -10.32 5.09 -18.71
C ASP A 142 -8.97 5.78 -18.47
N LEU A 143 -7.89 5.01 -18.59
CA LEU A 143 -6.52 5.47 -18.36
C LEU A 143 -5.84 5.91 -19.66
N GLU A 144 -6.40 5.55 -20.82
CA GLU A 144 -5.75 5.80 -22.10
C GLU A 144 -5.64 7.31 -22.38
N GLY A 145 -4.43 7.74 -22.74
CA GLY A 145 -4.14 9.15 -23.02
C GLY A 145 -4.23 10.11 -21.82
N LYS A 146 -4.52 9.61 -20.60
CA LYS A 146 -4.60 10.43 -19.39
C LYS A 146 -3.22 10.84 -18.90
N LYS A 147 -3.11 12.10 -18.47
CA LYS A 147 -1.92 12.65 -17.82
C LYS A 147 -1.93 12.27 -16.34
N PHE A 148 -1.04 11.36 -15.97
CA PHE A 148 -0.78 11.02 -14.58
C PHE A 148 0.23 11.98 -13.96
N VAL A 149 -0.07 12.47 -12.77
CA VAL A 149 0.88 13.18 -11.91
C VAL A 149 0.92 12.47 -10.56
N ILE A 150 2.11 12.02 -10.16
CA ILE A 150 2.34 11.34 -8.88
C ILE A 150 3.18 12.28 -8.01
N ILE A 151 2.70 12.60 -6.82
CA ILE A 151 3.41 13.42 -5.83
C ILE A 151 3.85 12.53 -4.68
N GLY A 152 5.16 12.51 -4.43
CA GLY A 152 5.81 11.58 -3.53
C GLY A 152 6.34 10.38 -4.28
N HIS A 153 7.66 10.34 -4.49
CA HIS A 153 8.38 9.24 -5.14
C HIS A 153 8.99 8.28 -4.12
N GLY A 154 8.27 8.03 -3.03
CA GLY A 154 8.70 7.10 -1.99
C GLY A 154 8.63 5.65 -2.46
N ARG A 155 9.41 4.79 -1.80
CA ARG A 155 9.50 3.35 -2.11
C ARG A 155 8.21 2.57 -1.93
N LEU A 156 7.31 3.03 -1.06
CA LEU A 156 6.11 2.29 -0.66
C LEU A 156 4.97 2.47 -1.67
N VAL A 157 4.96 3.59 -2.40
CA VAL A 157 3.83 3.97 -3.27
C VAL A 157 4.31 4.55 -4.60
N GLY A 158 4.97 5.72 -4.60
CA GLY A 158 5.26 6.44 -5.85
C GLY A 158 6.16 5.69 -6.82
N GLN A 159 7.29 5.18 -6.36
CA GLN A 159 8.22 4.38 -7.18
C GLN A 159 7.58 3.10 -7.74
N PRO A 160 6.92 2.24 -6.94
CA PRO A 160 6.29 1.04 -7.48
C PRO A 160 5.11 1.39 -8.40
N LEU A 161 4.34 2.44 -8.11
CA LEU A 161 3.24 2.88 -8.96
C LEU A 161 3.72 3.34 -10.34
N GLU A 162 4.78 4.13 -10.41
CA GLU A 162 5.40 4.52 -11.68
C GLU A 162 5.77 3.27 -12.52
N ARG A 163 6.43 2.29 -11.90
CA ARG A 163 6.79 1.03 -12.58
C ARG A 163 5.57 0.26 -13.09
N LEU A 164 4.50 0.18 -12.29
CA LEU A 164 3.25 -0.48 -12.68
C LEU A 164 2.53 0.24 -13.83
N LEU A 165 2.60 1.58 -13.87
CA LEU A 165 2.07 2.37 -14.99
C LEU A 165 2.90 2.16 -16.26
N LEU A 166 4.22 2.16 -16.15
CA LEU A 166 5.12 1.91 -17.30
C LEU A 166 4.90 0.52 -17.90
N LYS A 167 4.68 -0.51 -17.08
CA LYS A 167 4.29 -1.87 -17.55
C LYS A 167 2.99 -1.88 -18.36
N ARG A 168 2.13 -0.87 -18.20
CA ARG A 168 0.87 -0.66 -18.95
C ARG A 168 1.01 0.38 -20.06
N HIS A 169 2.24 0.77 -20.42
CA HIS A 169 2.54 1.82 -21.39
C HIS A 169 1.95 3.20 -21.04
N ILE A 170 1.75 3.47 -19.75
CA ILE A 170 1.29 4.76 -19.23
C ILE A 170 2.50 5.50 -18.63
N THR A 171 2.68 6.76 -18.99
CA THR A 171 3.70 7.64 -18.42
C THR A 171 3.11 8.55 -17.36
N ALA A 172 3.89 8.83 -16.32
CA ALA A 172 3.50 9.73 -15.24
C ALA A 172 4.56 10.83 -15.04
N SER A 173 4.11 12.03 -14.69
CA SER A 173 4.99 13.08 -14.19
C SER A 173 5.19 12.89 -12.70
N ILE A 174 6.43 12.63 -12.30
CA ILE A 174 6.80 12.44 -10.90
C ILE A 174 7.17 13.79 -10.28
N CYS A 175 6.56 14.08 -9.12
CA CYS A 175 6.84 15.24 -8.30
C CYS A 175 7.27 14.79 -6.89
N ASP A 176 8.16 15.54 -6.27
CA ASP A 176 8.70 15.30 -4.93
C ASP A 176 8.96 16.63 -4.21
N SER A 177 9.60 16.57 -3.03
CA SER A 177 9.91 17.76 -2.22
C SER A 177 10.87 18.74 -2.89
N LYS A 178 11.57 18.36 -3.96
CA LYS A 178 12.49 19.21 -4.71
C LYS A 178 11.85 19.81 -5.97
N THR A 179 10.61 19.43 -6.26
CA THR A 179 9.91 19.86 -7.45
C THR A 179 9.52 21.34 -7.36
N THR A 180 10.02 22.15 -8.30
CA THR A 180 9.59 23.53 -8.49
C THR A 180 8.27 23.57 -9.26
N ASN A 181 7.48 24.63 -9.04
CA ASN A 181 6.18 24.86 -9.71
C ASN A 181 5.20 23.68 -9.58
N LEU A 182 5.10 23.07 -8.40
CA LEU A 182 4.20 21.93 -8.16
C LEU A 182 2.75 22.20 -8.60
N LYS A 183 2.23 23.40 -8.33
CA LYS A 183 0.89 23.82 -8.77
C LYS A 183 0.70 23.74 -10.28
N GLU A 184 1.67 24.20 -11.07
CA GLU A 184 1.58 24.15 -12.54
C GLU A 184 1.52 22.71 -13.04
N LYS A 185 2.30 21.81 -12.44
CA LYS A 185 2.32 20.39 -12.80
C LYS A 185 1.01 19.69 -12.44
N THR A 186 0.51 19.94 -11.24
CA THR A 186 -0.74 19.34 -10.75
C THR A 186 -1.97 19.77 -11.54
N LEU A 187 -1.99 21.01 -12.05
CA LEU A 187 -3.06 21.50 -12.93
C LEU A 187 -3.11 20.80 -14.30
N LEU A 188 -2.04 20.11 -14.71
CA LEU A 188 -2.01 19.31 -15.94
C LEU A 188 -2.56 17.89 -15.74
N ALA A 189 -2.78 17.45 -14.50
CA ALA A 189 -3.12 16.08 -14.18
C ALA A 189 -4.59 15.78 -14.52
N ASP A 190 -4.82 14.80 -15.38
CA ASP A 190 -6.13 14.14 -15.48
C ASP A 190 -6.35 13.21 -14.29
N ILE A 191 -5.27 12.53 -13.87
CA ILE A 191 -5.23 11.68 -12.68
C ILE A 191 -4.09 12.17 -11.79
N LEU A 192 -4.44 12.77 -10.65
CA LEU A 192 -3.51 13.25 -9.64
C LEU A 192 -3.46 12.26 -8.48
N ILE A 193 -2.26 11.84 -8.08
CA ILE A 193 -2.05 10.85 -7.03
C ILE A 193 -1.06 11.44 -6.02
N SER A 194 -1.44 11.51 -4.75
CA SER A 194 -0.56 11.99 -3.67
C SER A 194 -0.24 10.87 -2.69
N ALA A 195 1.04 10.69 -2.39
CA ALA A 195 1.58 9.68 -1.47
C ALA A 195 2.77 10.25 -0.68
N THR A 196 2.62 11.46 -0.16
CA THR A 196 3.65 12.23 0.56
C THR A 196 3.57 12.09 2.07
N GLY A 197 2.37 11.84 2.62
CA GLY A 197 2.15 11.88 4.07
C GLY A 197 2.18 13.30 4.64
N VAL A 198 1.98 14.33 3.82
CA VAL A 198 1.95 15.74 4.23
C VAL A 198 0.49 16.22 4.23
N PRO A 199 -0.13 16.39 5.42
CA PRO A 199 -1.54 16.75 5.52
C PRO A 199 -1.91 18.00 4.72
N GLY A 200 -2.93 17.90 3.87
CA GLY A 200 -3.45 19.05 3.13
C GLY A 200 -2.44 19.71 2.18
N LEU A 201 -1.43 18.98 1.70
CA LEU A 201 -0.51 19.48 0.68
C LEU A 201 -1.24 19.91 -0.60
N ILE A 202 -2.26 19.15 -1.02
CA ILE A 202 -3.01 19.43 -2.24
C ILE A 202 -4.20 20.33 -1.94
N GLN A 203 -4.12 21.55 -2.45
CA GLN A 203 -5.11 22.61 -2.23
C GLN A 203 -6.06 22.77 -3.44
N PRO A 204 -7.24 23.39 -3.26
CA PRO A 204 -8.24 23.53 -4.33
C PRO A 204 -7.73 24.19 -5.61
N ASP A 205 -6.80 25.13 -5.51
CA ASP A 205 -6.23 25.84 -6.65
C ASP A 205 -5.18 25.01 -7.43
N MET A 206 -4.82 23.82 -6.94
CA MET A 206 -3.86 22.91 -7.56
C MET A 206 -4.52 21.83 -8.43
N VAL A 207 -5.85 21.76 -8.46
CA VAL A 207 -6.61 20.75 -9.22
C VAL A 207 -7.54 21.39 -10.24
N LYS A 208 -7.72 20.70 -11.37
CA LYS A 208 -8.73 21.05 -12.38
C LYS A 208 -10.06 20.35 -12.10
N PRO A 209 -11.22 20.90 -12.50
CA PRO A 209 -12.52 20.35 -12.12
C PRO A 209 -12.81 18.94 -12.64
N ASP A 210 -12.23 18.55 -13.77
CA ASP A 210 -12.39 17.23 -14.39
C ASP A 210 -11.35 16.20 -13.90
N ALA A 211 -10.48 16.58 -12.96
CA ALA A 211 -9.44 15.69 -12.44
C ALA A 211 -10.04 14.54 -11.61
N ILE A 212 -9.32 13.42 -11.63
CA ILE A 212 -9.49 12.30 -10.71
C ILE A 212 -8.36 12.37 -9.70
N VAL A 213 -8.70 12.36 -8.42
CA VAL A 213 -7.77 12.62 -7.35
C VAL A 213 -7.66 11.43 -6.39
N ILE A 214 -6.49 10.83 -6.27
CA ILE A 214 -6.22 9.67 -5.42
C ILE A 214 -5.33 10.09 -4.26
N ASP A 215 -5.86 9.96 -3.04
CA ASP A 215 -5.17 10.23 -1.78
C ASP A 215 -4.68 8.92 -1.18
N ALA A 216 -3.39 8.64 -1.39
CA ALA A 216 -2.67 7.51 -0.80
C ALA A 216 -1.77 7.95 0.36
N GLY A 217 -1.75 9.25 0.68
CA GLY A 217 -1.02 9.78 1.82
C GLY A 217 -1.71 9.40 3.11
N THR A 218 -0.96 9.24 4.18
CA THR A 218 -1.55 8.99 5.51
C THR A 218 -0.65 9.62 6.55
N ALA A 219 -1.24 10.46 7.38
CA ALA A 219 -0.61 11.09 8.53
C ALA A 219 -1.57 11.10 9.73
N GLU A 220 -1.02 11.27 10.93
CA GLU A 220 -1.81 11.42 12.15
C GLU A 220 -1.74 12.87 12.64
N VAL A 221 -2.89 13.51 12.79
CA VAL A 221 -3.03 14.87 13.34
C VAL A 221 -4.06 14.83 14.46
N GLY A 222 -3.62 15.08 15.69
CA GLY A 222 -4.49 15.09 16.87
C GLY A 222 -5.23 13.76 17.10
N GLY A 223 -4.57 12.63 16.84
CA GLY A 223 -5.16 11.28 16.99
C GLY A 223 -6.13 10.89 15.87
N LYS A 224 -6.26 11.71 14.82
CA LYS A 224 -7.06 11.41 13.63
C LYS A 224 -6.17 11.17 12.43
N MET A 225 -6.53 10.16 11.65
CA MET A 225 -5.90 9.88 10.37
C MET A 225 -6.38 10.91 9.34
N VAL A 226 -5.44 11.56 8.68
CA VAL A 226 -5.69 12.57 7.64
C VAL A 226 -4.84 12.27 6.41
N GLY A 227 -5.36 12.66 5.25
CA GLY A 227 -4.70 12.49 3.96
C GLY A 227 -3.94 13.72 3.49
N ASP A 228 -3.31 13.59 2.33
CA ASP A 228 -2.54 14.67 1.71
C ASP A 228 -3.41 15.76 1.08
N ILE A 229 -4.71 15.50 0.94
CA ILE A 229 -5.59 16.31 0.10
C ILE A 229 -6.58 17.08 0.97
N SER A 230 -6.63 18.39 0.77
CA SER A 230 -7.53 19.27 1.51
C SER A 230 -8.99 18.90 1.21
N PRO A 231 -9.89 18.82 2.21
CA PRO A 231 -11.29 18.45 1.98
C PRO A 231 -12.02 19.32 0.94
N GLU A 232 -11.64 20.60 0.81
CA GLU A 232 -12.19 21.55 -0.15
C GLU A 232 -11.92 21.15 -1.61
N VAL A 233 -10.93 20.28 -1.87
CA VAL A 233 -10.66 19.72 -3.19
C VAL A 233 -11.80 18.80 -3.65
N TYR A 234 -12.44 18.10 -2.73
CA TYR A 234 -13.42 17.05 -3.04
C TYR A 234 -14.69 17.60 -3.73
N GLU A 235 -15.06 18.84 -3.42
CA GLU A 235 -16.20 19.51 -4.04
C GLU A 235 -15.89 20.02 -5.46
N LYS A 236 -14.61 20.13 -5.81
CA LYS A 236 -14.17 20.71 -7.08
C LYS A 236 -13.94 19.67 -8.17
N VAL A 237 -13.59 18.44 -7.82
CA VAL A 237 -13.04 17.45 -8.76
C VAL A 237 -14.07 16.43 -9.22
N ALA A 238 -13.86 15.85 -10.41
CA ALA A 238 -14.78 14.89 -11.00
C ALA A 238 -14.87 13.61 -10.17
N SER A 239 -13.74 13.12 -9.65
CA SER A 239 -13.72 11.96 -8.74
C SER A 239 -12.59 12.05 -7.73
N PHE A 240 -12.79 11.46 -6.55
CA PHE A 240 -11.75 11.40 -5.53
C PHE A 240 -11.86 10.15 -4.65
N THR A 241 -10.74 9.68 -4.11
CA THR A 241 -10.77 8.70 -3.00
C THR A 241 -10.89 9.43 -1.65
N PRO A 242 -11.80 9.01 -0.75
CA PRO A 242 -11.85 9.57 0.59
C PRO A 242 -10.66 9.08 1.44
N ASN A 243 -10.25 9.89 2.41
CA ASN A 243 -9.24 9.49 3.39
C ASN A 243 -9.75 9.77 4.81
N PRO A 244 -10.04 8.73 5.63
CA PRO A 244 -9.90 7.30 5.36
C PRO A 244 -11.01 6.71 4.45
N GLY A 245 -10.84 5.46 4.01
CA GLY A 245 -11.87 4.69 3.30
C GLY A 245 -11.70 4.56 1.79
N GLY A 246 -10.68 5.23 1.23
CA GLY A 246 -10.25 5.14 -0.17
C GLY A 246 -9.19 4.06 -0.37
N VAL A 247 -7.92 4.44 -0.45
CA VAL A 247 -6.83 3.52 -0.81
C VAL A 247 -6.57 2.45 0.26
N GLY A 248 -6.59 2.82 1.55
CA GLY A 248 -6.19 1.94 2.66
C GLY A 248 -6.88 0.57 2.72
N PRO A 249 -8.22 0.45 2.64
CA PRO A 249 -8.90 -0.85 2.62
C PRO A 249 -8.44 -1.76 1.48
N VAL A 250 -8.14 -1.20 0.31
CA VAL A 250 -7.72 -1.94 -0.87
C VAL A 250 -6.26 -2.36 -0.75
N THR A 251 -5.40 -1.53 -0.14
CA THR A 251 -4.02 -1.90 0.22
C THR A 251 -4.00 -3.18 1.06
N VAL A 252 -4.87 -3.29 2.07
CA VAL A 252 -4.94 -4.51 2.90
C VAL A 252 -5.44 -5.70 2.08
N ALA A 253 -6.39 -5.48 1.17
CA ALA A 253 -6.88 -6.55 0.30
C ALA A 253 -5.80 -7.10 -0.65
N GLU A 254 -5.05 -6.21 -1.30
CA GLU A 254 -3.96 -6.59 -2.20
C GLU A 254 -2.82 -7.32 -1.47
N LEU A 255 -2.53 -6.96 -0.22
CA LEU A 255 -1.56 -7.72 0.60
C LEU A 255 -1.99 -9.18 0.80
N PHE A 256 -3.26 -9.42 1.12
CA PHE A 256 -3.74 -10.79 1.30
C PHE A 256 -3.88 -11.53 -0.03
N LYS A 257 -4.16 -10.84 -1.13
CA LYS A 257 -4.13 -11.42 -2.46
C LYS A 257 -2.73 -11.91 -2.82
N ASN A 258 -1.70 -11.08 -2.60
CA ASN A 258 -0.29 -11.49 -2.74
C ASN A 258 0.03 -12.73 -1.88
N LEU A 259 -0.53 -12.84 -0.67
CA LEU A 259 -0.37 -14.01 0.20
C LEU A 259 -1.01 -15.29 -0.38
N VAL A 260 -2.19 -15.17 -0.97
CA VAL A 260 -2.87 -16.29 -1.64
C VAL A 260 -2.07 -16.72 -2.87
N ASP A 261 -1.58 -15.78 -3.67
CA ASP A 261 -0.71 -16.03 -4.82
C ASP A 261 0.58 -16.75 -4.40
N ALA A 262 1.27 -16.25 -3.35
CA ALA A 262 2.44 -16.89 -2.76
C ALA A 262 2.18 -18.32 -2.24
N SER A 263 0.92 -18.67 -1.98
CA SER A 263 0.53 -20.01 -1.55
C SER A 263 0.28 -20.98 -2.71
N ASN A 264 -0.02 -20.46 -3.91
CA ASN A 264 -0.23 -21.26 -5.12
C ASN A 264 1.09 -21.73 -5.77
N GLU A 265 2.21 -21.04 -5.49
CA GLU A 265 3.52 -21.32 -6.11
C GLU A 265 4.36 -22.40 -5.40
N LYS A 266 3.77 -23.12 -4.43
CA LYS A 266 4.42 -24.20 -3.65
C LYS A 266 4.30 -25.59 -4.27
#